data_AF-A0A8B6D288-F1
#
_entry.id   AF-A0A8B6D288-F1
#
_cell.length_a   1.000
_cell.length_b   1.000
_cell.length_c   1.000
_cell.angle_alpha   90.00
_cell.angle_beta   90.00
_cell.angle_gamma   90.00
#
_symmetry.space_group_name_H-M   'P 1'
#
loop_
_entity.id
_entity.type
_entity.pdbx_description
1 polymer ?
#
loop_
_entity_poly.entity_id
_entity_poly.type
_entity_poly.pdbx_seq_one_letter_code
_entity_poly.pdbx_strand_id
1 'polypeptide(L)'
;MVLENRLKEFNMFSAFTASVKGFIDTLKLSKRVFPKADVDNYKQQTLVKKVLGIEYAAHNAKDDVLSLSELFSQKLQSSCEEDDLHHVNFNSCKLSLKPLVDKKIINATVCIKLARSGINVTHLKLANSRDVNGIKLILTDNNVNNRYASSIIGHLSGCEE
;
A
#
# COMPACT_ATOMS: atom_id res chain seq x y z
N MET A 1 5.12 4.29 -9.99
CA MET A 1 5.01 2.84 -10.27
C MET A 1 4.90 2.69 -11.79
N VAL A 2 5.47 1.65 -12.43
CA VAL A 2 5.43 1.54 -13.92
C VAL A 2 3.99 1.63 -14.46
N LEU A 3 3.07 0.88 -13.86
CA LEU A 3 1.64 0.89 -14.25
C LEU A 3 1.00 2.27 -14.08
N GLU A 4 1.12 2.89 -12.90
CA GLU A 4 0.59 4.23 -12.62
C GLU A 4 1.09 5.27 -13.61
N ASN A 5 2.39 5.24 -13.95
CA ASN A 5 3.00 6.19 -14.89
C ASN A 5 2.40 6.03 -16.30
N ARG A 6 2.27 4.78 -16.78
CA ARG A 6 1.66 4.50 -18.09
C ARG A 6 0.18 4.88 -18.11
N LEU A 7 -0.58 4.57 -17.06
CA LEU A 7 -1.97 4.97 -16.96
C LEU A 7 -2.15 6.49 -16.99
N LYS A 8 -1.25 7.24 -16.35
CA LYS A 8 -1.25 8.72 -16.40
C LYS A 8 -0.90 9.25 -17.79
N GLU A 9 0.13 8.69 -18.42
CA GLU A 9 0.56 9.04 -19.78
C GLU A 9 -0.59 8.93 -20.80
N PHE A 10 -1.42 7.89 -20.68
CA PHE A 10 -2.56 7.66 -21.57
C PHE A 10 -3.90 8.19 -21.03
N ASN A 11 -3.90 9.01 -19.96
CA ASN A 11 -5.12 9.55 -19.32
C ASN A 11 -6.15 8.48 -18.86
N MET A 12 -5.69 7.26 -18.61
CA MET A 12 -6.51 6.12 -18.17
C MET A 12 -6.54 5.95 -16.65
N PHE A 13 -5.77 6.76 -15.91
CA PHE A 13 -5.63 6.59 -14.47
C PHE A 13 -6.95 6.70 -13.71
N SER A 14 -7.79 7.69 -14.02
CA SER A 14 -9.09 7.88 -13.36
C SER A 14 -10.01 6.67 -13.59
N ALA A 15 -10.14 6.22 -14.84
CA ALA A 15 -10.94 5.04 -15.19
C ALA A 15 -10.42 3.78 -14.47
N PHE A 16 -9.10 3.60 -14.40
CA PHE A 16 -8.49 2.48 -13.67
C PHE A 16 -8.83 2.52 -12.17
N THR A 17 -8.70 3.68 -11.53
CA THR A 17 -9.00 3.83 -10.09
C THR A 17 -10.49 3.69 -9.75
N ALA A 18 -11.39 3.87 -10.72
CA ALA A 18 -12.81 3.62 -10.55
C ALA A 18 -13.14 2.12 -10.46
N SER A 19 -12.32 1.25 -11.08
CA SER A 19 -12.51 -0.21 -11.07
C SER A 19 -11.59 -0.94 -10.09
N VAL A 20 -10.40 -0.41 -9.82
CA VAL A 20 -9.38 -1.06 -9.00
C VAL A 20 -9.21 -0.32 -7.68
N LYS A 21 -9.60 -0.98 -6.58
CA LYS A 21 -9.52 -0.42 -5.22
C LYS A 21 -8.09 -0.37 -4.68
N GLY A 22 -7.20 -1.24 -5.16
CA GLY A 22 -5.83 -1.32 -4.68
C GLY A 22 -5.11 -2.59 -5.11
N PHE A 23 -3.97 -2.85 -4.46
CA PHE A 23 -3.11 -4.00 -4.70
C PHE A 23 -2.77 -4.69 -3.39
N ILE A 24 -2.49 -5.99 -3.46
CA ILE A 24 -2.04 -6.79 -2.31
C ILE A 24 -0.61 -7.26 -2.58
N ASP A 25 0.26 -7.12 -1.58
CA ASP A 25 1.59 -7.74 -1.60
C ASP A 25 1.47 -9.21 -1.19
N THR A 26 1.26 -10.09 -2.18
CA THR A 26 1.11 -11.54 -1.98
C THR A 26 2.37 -12.20 -1.42
N LEU A 27 3.55 -11.59 -1.57
CA LEU A 27 4.78 -12.10 -0.96
C LEU A 27 4.77 -11.87 0.56
N LYS A 28 4.36 -10.68 1.01
CA LYS A 28 4.16 -10.41 2.43
C LYS A 28 3.11 -11.34 3.02
N LEU A 29 2.01 -11.56 2.30
CA LEU A 29 0.95 -12.48 2.71
C LEU A 29 1.44 -13.92 2.81
N SER A 30 2.19 -14.40 1.81
CA SER A 30 2.78 -15.74 1.79
C SER A 30 3.71 -15.98 2.98
N LYS A 31 4.52 -14.98 3.36
CA LYS A 31 5.40 -15.06 4.55
C LYS A 31 4.65 -15.15 5.88
N ARG A 32 3.41 -14.66 5.92
CA ARG A 32 2.55 -14.75 7.10
C ARG A 32 1.85 -16.10 7.18
N VAL A 33 1.43 -16.65 6.03
CA VAL A 33 0.63 -17.88 5.96
C VAL A 33 1.50 -19.14 5.98
N PHE A 34 2.61 -19.15 5.26
CA PHE A 34 3.45 -20.34 5.11
C PHE A 34 4.72 -20.22 5.95
N PRO A 35 4.98 -21.15 6.89
CA PRO A 35 6.28 -21.23 7.56
C PRO A 35 7.40 -21.44 6.54
N LYS A 36 8.54 -20.77 6.76
CA LYS A 36 9.71 -20.88 5.85
C LYS A 36 10.22 -22.33 5.74
N ALA A 37 10.05 -23.14 6.79
CA ALA A 37 10.46 -24.54 6.82
C ALA A 37 9.69 -25.41 5.80
N ASP A 38 8.46 -25.02 5.43
CA ASP A 38 7.59 -25.84 4.57
C ASP A 38 7.78 -25.53 3.07
N VAL A 39 8.23 -24.31 2.76
CA VAL A 39 8.33 -23.81 1.38
C VAL A 39 9.76 -23.57 0.91
N ASP A 40 10.77 -23.76 1.76
CA ASP A 40 12.20 -23.48 1.55
C ASP A 40 12.52 -21.99 1.31
N ASN A 41 11.89 -21.38 0.31
CA ASN A 41 11.99 -19.97 -0.05
C ASN A 41 10.66 -19.44 -0.61
N TYR A 42 10.53 -18.11 -0.67
CA TYR A 42 9.30 -17.44 -1.11
C TYR A 42 9.33 -16.97 -2.57
N LYS A 43 10.16 -17.57 -3.43
CA LYS A 43 10.04 -17.31 -4.88
C LYS A 43 8.69 -17.87 -5.35
N GLN A 44 8.02 -17.16 -6.23
CA GLN A 44 6.69 -17.55 -6.72
C GLN A 44 6.66 -18.99 -7.27
N GLN A 45 7.63 -19.36 -8.11
CA GLN A 45 7.79 -20.74 -8.61
C GLN A 45 7.81 -21.78 -7.48
N THR A 46 8.61 -21.53 -6.44
CA THR A 46 8.73 -22.44 -5.30
C THR A 46 7.42 -22.53 -4.53
N LEU A 47 6.75 -21.41 -4.27
CA LEU A 47 5.46 -21.38 -3.59
C LEU A 47 4.39 -22.14 -4.36
N VAL A 48 4.26 -21.89 -5.67
CA VAL A 48 3.29 -22.59 -6.52
C VAL A 48 3.56 -24.10 -6.54
N LYS A 49 4.83 -24.51 -6.70
CA LYS A 49 5.21 -25.92 -6.69
C LYS A 49 4.94 -26.60 -5.34
N LYS A 50 5.35 -25.98 -4.23
CA LYS A 50 5.24 -26.58 -2.90
C LYS A 50 3.81 -26.58 -2.36
N VAL A 51 3.06 -25.52 -2.62
CA VAL A 51 1.74 -25.31 -2.02
C VAL A 51 0.61 -25.83 -2.92
N LEU A 52 0.75 -25.70 -4.24
CA LEU A 52 -0.26 -26.18 -5.21
C LEU A 52 0.15 -27.48 -5.92
N GLY A 53 1.42 -27.88 -5.87
CA GLY A 53 1.91 -29.04 -6.62
C GLY A 53 2.07 -28.77 -8.12
N ILE A 54 2.07 -27.50 -8.54
CA ILE A 54 2.07 -27.10 -9.96
C ILE A 54 3.45 -26.59 -10.36
N GLU A 55 3.94 -27.00 -11.53
CA GLU A 55 5.05 -26.37 -12.22
C GLU A 55 4.53 -25.58 -13.42
N TYR A 56 5.13 -24.43 -13.69
CA TYR A 56 4.74 -23.56 -14.80
C TYR A 56 5.97 -22.89 -15.43
N ALA A 57 5.79 -22.38 -16.65
CA ALA A 57 6.82 -21.70 -17.42
C ALA A 57 7.07 -20.29 -16.88
N ALA A 58 7.75 -20.21 -15.74
CA ALA A 58 8.03 -18.93 -15.12
C ALA A 58 9.00 -18.08 -15.93
N HIS A 59 8.96 -16.76 -15.70
CA HIS A 59 9.49 -15.72 -16.59
C HIS A 59 8.63 -15.47 -17.84
N ASN A 60 7.51 -16.18 -18.01
CA ASN A 60 6.40 -15.76 -18.84
C ASN A 60 5.42 -14.94 -17.99
N ALA A 61 5.27 -13.65 -18.28
CA ALA A 61 4.44 -12.76 -17.48
C ALA A 61 2.97 -13.19 -17.37
N LYS A 62 2.41 -13.85 -18.40
CA LYS A 62 1.03 -14.35 -18.36
C LYS A 62 0.92 -15.54 -17.42
N ASP A 63 1.81 -16.51 -17.53
CA ASP A 63 1.80 -17.70 -16.67
C ASP A 63 2.14 -17.32 -15.22
N ASP A 64 3.07 -16.37 -15.03
CA ASP A 64 3.38 -15.80 -13.72
C ASP A 64 2.12 -15.22 -13.05
N VAL A 65 1.30 -14.44 -13.78
CA VAL A 65 0.07 -13.86 -13.23
C VAL A 65 -1.00 -14.92 -12.96
N LEU A 66 -1.20 -15.88 -13.88
CA LEU A 66 -2.20 -16.93 -13.72
C LEU A 66 -1.88 -17.82 -12.51
N SER A 67 -0.65 -18.30 -12.40
CA SER A 67 -0.22 -19.13 -11.27
C SER A 67 -0.24 -18.36 -9.94
N LEU A 68 0.07 -17.05 -9.94
CA LEU A 68 -0.06 -16.22 -8.74
C LEU A 68 -1.52 -16.02 -8.32
N SER A 69 -2.42 -15.82 -9.30
CA SER A 69 -3.86 -15.69 -9.04
C SER A 69 -4.42 -16.96 -8.40
N GLU A 70 -4.02 -18.13 -8.89
CA GLU A 70 -4.45 -19.41 -8.37
C GLU A 70 -3.92 -19.67 -6.95
N LEU A 71 -2.63 -19.35 -6.70
CA LEU A 71 -2.06 -19.40 -5.36
C LEU A 71 -2.83 -18.49 -4.39
N PHE A 72 -3.17 -17.28 -4.83
CA PHE A 72 -3.92 -16.34 -4.01
C PHE A 72 -5.31 -16.89 -3.67
N SER A 73 -6.10 -17.25 -4.68
CA SER A 73 -7.49 -17.69 -4.49
C SER A 73 -7.59 -18.97 -3.64
N GLN A 74 -6.70 -19.93 -3.85
CA GLN A 74 -6.79 -21.23 -3.17
C GLN A 74 -6.19 -21.22 -1.77
N LYS A 75 -5.17 -20.40 -1.51
CA LYS A 75 -4.33 -20.58 -0.31
C LYS A 75 -4.10 -19.31 0.51
N LEU A 76 -4.27 -18.12 -0.06
CA LEU A 76 -3.96 -16.87 0.64
C LEU A 76 -5.19 -16.01 0.94
N GLN A 77 -6.25 -16.11 0.13
CA GLN A 77 -7.41 -15.22 0.19
C GLN A 77 -8.08 -15.24 1.57
N SER A 78 -8.20 -16.40 2.21
CA SER A 78 -8.79 -16.54 3.56
C SER A 78 -7.99 -15.86 4.66
N SER A 79 -6.70 -15.60 4.41
CA SER A 79 -5.80 -14.93 5.35
C SER A 79 -5.54 -13.47 4.97
N CYS A 80 -6.20 -12.95 3.93
CA CYS A 80 -6.05 -11.56 3.51
C CYS A 80 -6.95 -10.64 4.33
N GLU A 81 -6.37 -9.60 4.93
CA GLU A 81 -7.11 -8.60 5.71
C GLU A 81 -7.19 -7.28 4.93
N GLU A 82 -8.08 -6.36 5.33
CA GLU A 82 -8.18 -5.02 4.72
C GLU A 82 -6.84 -4.26 4.78
N ASP A 83 -6.07 -4.43 5.86
CA ASP A 83 -4.76 -3.79 6.06
C ASP A 83 -3.67 -4.26 5.06
N ASP A 84 -3.91 -5.38 4.35
CA ASP A 84 -3.03 -5.84 3.28
C ASP A 84 -3.36 -5.21 1.93
N LEU A 85 -4.51 -4.57 1.79
CA LEU A 85 -4.85 -3.79 0.61
C LEU A 85 -4.08 -2.47 0.64
N HIS A 86 -3.42 -2.16 -0.46
CA HIS A 86 -2.67 -0.92 -0.64
C HIS A 86 -3.37 -0.10 -1.70
N HIS A 87 -3.73 1.13 -1.36
CA HIS A 87 -4.33 2.05 -2.31
C HIS A 87 -3.46 2.17 -3.57
N VAL A 88 -4.09 2.31 -4.73
CA VAL A 88 -3.41 2.42 -6.04
C VAL A 88 -2.34 3.53 -6.08
N ASN A 89 -2.56 4.60 -5.32
CA ASN A 89 -1.63 5.74 -5.14
C ASN A 89 -0.59 5.54 -4.03
N PHE A 90 -0.41 4.34 -3.46
CA PHE A 90 0.45 4.11 -2.30
C PHE A 90 1.84 4.77 -2.44
N ASN A 91 2.49 4.60 -3.59
CA ASN A 91 3.84 5.14 -3.81
C ASN A 91 3.84 6.67 -3.90
N SER A 92 2.89 7.27 -4.62
CA SER A 92 2.79 8.72 -4.76
C SER A 92 2.42 9.37 -3.42
N CYS A 93 1.51 8.76 -2.65
CA CYS A 93 1.19 9.19 -1.29
C CYS A 93 2.41 9.08 -0.35
N LYS A 94 3.14 7.96 -0.39
CA LYS A 94 4.35 7.77 0.41
C LYS A 94 5.44 8.80 0.08
N LEU A 95 5.65 9.10 -1.19
CA LEU A 95 6.59 10.14 -1.64
C LEU A 95 6.16 11.52 -1.15
N SER A 96 4.87 11.85 -1.26
CA SER A 96 4.31 13.10 -0.76
C SER A 96 4.55 13.28 0.74
N LEU A 97 4.44 12.22 1.54
CA LEU A 97 4.65 12.25 3.00
C LEU A 97 6.12 12.17 3.43
N LYS A 98 7.06 11.89 2.51
CA LYS A 98 8.48 11.74 2.82
C LYS A 98 9.09 12.94 3.58
N PRO A 99 8.79 14.21 3.25
CA PRO A 99 9.30 15.35 4.02
C PRO A 99 8.94 15.31 5.51
N LEU A 100 7.77 14.77 5.87
CA LEU A 100 7.37 14.61 7.28
C LEU A 100 8.21 13.55 8.00
N VAL A 101 8.63 12.51 7.28
CA VAL A 101 9.52 11.46 7.81
C VAL A 101 10.93 12.02 7.97
N ASP A 102 11.44 12.72 6.96
CA ASP A 102 12.80 13.26 6.96
C ASP A 102 12.98 14.32 8.06
N LYS A 103 11.93 15.12 8.33
CA LYS A 103 11.88 16.06 9.46
C LYS A 103 11.53 15.42 10.81
N LYS A 104 11.42 14.09 10.88
CA LYS A 104 11.06 13.30 12.08
C LYS A 104 9.73 13.71 12.73
N ILE A 105 8.82 14.31 11.96
CA ILE A 105 7.48 14.66 12.41
C ILE A 105 6.65 13.39 12.59
N ILE A 106 6.76 12.46 11.64
CA ILE A 106 6.18 11.11 11.71
C ILE A 106 7.27 10.07 11.50
N ASN A 107 7.02 8.83 11.94
CA ASN A 107 7.92 7.72 11.64
C ASN A 107 7.53 7.01 10.34
N ALA A 108 8.41 6.13 9.86
CA ALA A 108 8.20 5.36 8.63
C ALA A 108 6.92 4.50 8.67
N THR A 109 6.59 3.92 9.83
CA THR A 109 5.38 3.10 10.01
C THR A 109 4.10 3.91 9.79
N VAL A 110 4.04 5.12 10.38
CA VAL A 110 2.90 6.04 10.21
C VAL A 110 2.79 6.50 8.76
N CYS A 111 3.90 6.83 8.11
CA CYS A 111 3.92 7.18 6.70
C CYS A 111 3.36 6.06 5.82
N ILE A 112 3.76 4.81 6.07
CA ILE A 112 3.24 3.64 5.35
C ILE A 112 1.73 3.46 5.60
N LYS A 113 1.25 3.58 6.84
CA LYS A 113 -0.18 3.46 7.16
C LYS A 113 -1.02 4.49 6.40
N LEU A 114 -0.65 5.78 6.50
CA LEU A 114 -1.36 6.86 5.81
C LEU A 114 -1.34 6.66 4.29
N ALA A 115 -0.17 6.30 3.72
CA ALA A 115 -0.04 6.07 2.29
C ALA A 115 -0.86 4.86 1.80
N ARG A 116 -0.97 3.79 2.61
CA ARG A 116 -1.80 2.62 2.29
C ARG A 116 -3.27 2.96 2.16
N SER A 117 -3.73 3.93 2.94
CA SER A 117 -5.10 4.46 2.88
C SER A 117 -5.27 5.59 1.85
N GLY A 118 -4.27 5.86 1.02
CA GLY A 118 -4.34 6.92 0.01
C GLY A 118 -4.17 8.34 0.55
N ILE A 119 -3.81 8.52 1.82
CA ILE A 119 -3.58 9.85 2.42
C ILE A 119 -2.22 10.39 1.95
N ASN A 120 -2.22 11.64 1.49
CA ASN A 120 -1.03 12.38 1.05
C ASN A 120 -1.03 13.77 1.72
N VAL A 121 0.00 14.59 1.48
CA VAL A 121 0.11 15.93 2.10
C VAL A 121 -1.05 16.84 1.71
N THR A 122 -1.58 16.74 0.49
CA THR A 122 -2.73 17.55 0.06
C THR A 122 -3.98 17.22 0.87
N HIS A 123 -4.24 15.94 1.15
CA HIS A 123 -5.33 15.53 2.03
C HIS A 123 -5.17 16.08 3.45
N LEU A 124 -3.95 16.06 4.00
CA LEU A 124 -3.66 16.63 5.32
C LEU A 124 -3.87 18.15 5.34
N LYS A 125 -3.34 18.88 4.34
CA LYS A 125 -3.57 20.33 4.20
C LYS A 125 -5.05 20.67 4.12
N LEU A 126 -5.79 19.94 3.30
CA LEU A 126 -7.23 20.13 3.13
C LEU A 126 -8.00 19.90 4.43
N ALA A 127 -7.70 18.82 5.15
CA ALA A 127 -8.33 18.53 6.44
C ALA A 127 -8.03 19.61 7.48
N ASN A 128 -6.77 20.07 7.56
CA ASN A 128 -6.36 21.16 8.45
C ASN A 128 -7.08 22.48 8.13
N SER A 129 -7.31 22.78 6.84
CA SER A 129 -8.00 24.00 6.42
C SER A 129 -9.50 24.00 6.69
N ARG A 130 -10.13 22.81 6.74
CA ARG A 130 -11.58 22.66 6.88
C ARG A 130 -12.04 22.51 8.33
N ASP A 131 -11.23 21.88 9.17
CA ASP A 131 -11.56 21.59 10.56
C ASP A 131 -10.27 21.62 11.40
N VAL A 132 -10.30 22.33 12.52
CA VAL A 132 -9.23 22.37 13.52
C VAL A 132 -8.87 20.96 14.05
N ASN A 133 -9.82 20.02 14.02
CA ASN A 133 -9.61 18.62 14.39
C ASN A 133 -9.40 17.69 13.18
N GLY A 134 -9.43 18.20 11.94
CA GLY A 134 -9.40 17.39 10.72
C GLY A 134 -8.20 16.45 10.64
N ILE A 135 -7.00 16.90 11.08
CA ILE A 135 -5.83 16.03 11.16
C ILE A 135 -6.04 14.89 12.17
N LYS A 136 -6.59 15.16 13.36
CA LYS A 136 -6.83 14.13 14.38
C LYS A 136 -7.83 13.09 13.90
N LEU A 137 -8.87 13.51 13.17
CA LEU A 137 -9.84 12.61 12.56
C LEU A 137 -9.15 11.68 11.54
N ILE A 138 -8.37 12.23 10.60
CA ILE A 138 -7.59 11.42 9.66
C ILE A 138 -6.69 10.41 10.39
N LEU A 139 -5.97 10.83 11.43
CA LEU A 139 -5.10 9.92 12.15
C LEU A 139 -5.88 8.79 12.82
N THR A 140 -7.02 9.11 13.45
CA THR A 140 -7.89 8.16 14.15
C THR A 140 -8.48 7.13 13.17
N ASP A 141 -9.04 7.59 12.05
CA ASP A 141 -9.63 6.73 11.02
C ASP A 141 -8.62 5.76 10.39
N ASN A 142 -7.33 6.09 10.49
CA ASN A 142 -6.22 5.31 9.94
C ASN A 142 -5.41 4.56 11.01
N ASN A 143 -5.96 4.39 12.22
CA ASN A 143 -5.31 3.70 13.33
C ASN A 143 -3.90 4.25 13.62
N VAL A 144 -3.75 5.58 13.55
CA VAL A 144 -2.54 6.33 13.88
C VAL A 144 -2.76 7.14 15.16
N ASN A 145 -1.75 7.17 16.02
CA ASN A 145 -1.84 7.89 17.29
C ASN A 145 -1.95 9.41 17.07
N ASN A 146 -2.92 10.06 17.72
CA ASN A 146 -3.18 11.50 17.61
C ASN A 146 -2.03 12.41 18.10
N ARG A 147 -1.02 11.87 18.78
CA ARG A 147 0.19 12.62 19.20
C ARG A 147 0.92 13.31 18.04
N TYR A 148 0.78 12.80 16.82
CA TYR A 148 1.41 13.39 15.64
C TYR A 148 0.71 14.65 15.14
N ALA A 149 -0.54 14.89 15.56
CA ALA A 149 -1.38 15.94 14.99
C ALA A 149 -0.76 17.34 15.12
N SER A 150 -0.35 17.74 16.33
CA SER A 150 0.20 19.08 16.58
C SER A 150 1.47 19.35 15.75
N SER A 151 2.36 18.36 15.67
CA SER A 151 3.61 18.49 14.89
C SER A 151 3.35 18.54 13.38
N ILE A 152 2.36 17.78 12.90
CA ILE A 152 1.92 17.84 11.49
C ILE A 152 1.34 19.23 11.20
N ILE A 153 0.42 19.72 12.03
CA ILE A 153 -0.22 21.04 11.84
C ILE A 153 0.84 22.14 11.82
N GLY A 154 1.75 22.18 12.80
CA GLY A 154 2.80 23.19 12.86
C GLY A 154 3.70 23.19 11.62
N HIS A 155 3.99 22.01 11.06
CA HIS A 155 4.75 21.92 9.82
C HIS A 155 3.96 22.36 8.59
N LEU A 156 2.67 22.03 8.50
CA LEU A 156 1.83 22.42 7.36
C LEU A 156 1.58 23.94 7.32
N SER A 157 1.41 24.57 8.48
CA SER A 157 1.24 26.02 8.60
C SER A 157 2.53 26.82 8.39
N GLY A 158 3.70 26.23 8.65
CA GLY A 158 5.00 26.84 8.39
C GLY A 158 5.52 26.67 6.95
N CYS A 159 4.70 26.10 6.06
CA CYS A 159 5.02 25.87 4.63
C CYS A 159 4.09 26.65 3.70
N GLU A 160 3.52 27.77 4.16
CA GLU A 160 3.03 28.82 3.26
C GLU A 160 4.26 29.54 2.67
N GLU A 161 4.41 29.42 1.34
CA GLU A 161 5.32 30.27 0.54
C GLU A 161 4.83 31.71 0.53
#